data_AF-A0A938M3H3-F1
#
_entry.id   AF-A0A938M3H3-F1
#
_cell.length_a   1.000
_cell.length_b   1.000
_cell.length_c   1.000
_cell.angle_alpha   90.00
_cell.angle_beta   90.00
_cell.angle_gamma   90.00
#
_symmetry.space_group_name_H-M   'P 1'
#
loop_
_entity.id
_entity.type
_entity.pdbx_description
1 polymer ?
#
loop_
_entity_poly.entity_id
_entity_poly.type
_entity_poly.pdbx_seq_one_letter_code
_entity_poly.pdbx_strand_id
1 'polypeptide(L)'
;MSSTKAPEFPHANFGLTPVRASLESQPKRQPVPTTQNREPTTPSPHQPSTMNHPRRIPWSVATPEEVMTEYVGVKLRDYYFNPAVMMDVQLKSSEIMHELYGLPVRKSVGASFTSYICASALGLEVHFPEDNCPQWARHPMGRIDEVDGLAVPKDL
;
A
#
# COMPACT_ATOMS: atom_id res chain seq x y z
N MET A 1 -8.21 -26.37 48.24
CA MET A 1 -7.09 -25.51 47.85
C MET A 1 -6.26 -26.27 46.83
N SER A 2 -6.55 -26.09 45.53
CA SER A 2 -5.81 -26.75 44.45
C SER A 2 -5.14 -25.68 43.60
N SER A 3 -3.82 -25.58 43.77
CA SER A 3 -2.94 -24.68 43.02
C SER A 3 -2.67 -25.30 41.65
N THR A 4 -3.19 -24.68 40.60
CA THR A 4 -2.94 -25.09 39.21
C THR A 4 -1.70 -24.35 38.72
N LYS A 5 -0.64 -25.11 38.46
CA LYS A 5 0.65 -24.62 37.95
C LYS A 5 0.54 -24.32 36.45
N ALA A 6 0.93 -23.11 36.03
CA ALA A 6 0.97 -22.73 34.62
C ALA A 6 2.11 -23.46 33.87
N PRO A 7 1.97 -23.75 32.56
CA PRO A 7 3.04 -24.39 31.79
C PRO A 7 4.16 -23.39 31.44
N GLU A 8 5.39 -23.80 31.70
CA GLU A 8 6.62 -23.11 31.29
C GLU A 8 6.84 -23.31 29.78
N PHE A 9 7.04 -22.21 29.05
CA PHE A 9 7.47 -22.23 27.65
C PHE A 9 9.00 -22.18 27.58
N PRO A 10 9.66 -23.01 26.75
CA PRO A 10 11.10 -22.94 26.58
C PRO A 10 11.51 -21.67 25.83
N HIS A 11 12.44 -20.92 26.42
CA HIS A 11 13.08 -19.75 25.82
C HIS A 11 13.85 -20.15 24.55
N ALA A 12 13.38 -19.72 23.38
CA ALA A 12 14.14 -19.79 22.14
C ALA A 12 15.26 -18.74 22.18
N ASN A 13 16.50 -19.20 22.30
CA ASN A 13 17.71 -18.40 22.17
C ASN A 13 17.90 -18.03 20.69
N PHE A 14 17.47 -16.83 20.28
CA PHE A 14 17.81 -16.28 18.97
C PHE A 14 19.25 -15.75 19.02
N GLY A 15 20.19 -16.58 18.60
CA GLY A 15 21.58 -16.17 18.38
C GLY A 15 21.66 -15.12 17.27
N LEU A 16 21.77 -13.86 17.66
CA LEU A 16 22.14 -12.77 16.75
C LEU A 16 23.66 -12.83 16.49
N THR A 17 24.06 -13.42 15.38
CA THR A 17 25.41 -13.18 14.83
C THR A 17 25.48 -11.77 14.23
N PRO A 18 26.46 -10.93 14.60
CA PRO A 18 26.64 -9.63 13.98
C PRO A 18 27.26 -9.80 12.58
N VAL A 19 26.53 -9.40 11.54
CA VAL A 19 27.10 -9.25 10.19
C VAL A 19 27.97 -7.98 10.19
N ARG A 20 29.28 -8.19 10.15
CA ARG A 20 30.30 -7.15 10.00
C ARG A 20 30.23 -6.64 8.55
N ALA A 21 29.69 -5.44 8.34
CA ALA A 21 29.69 -4.80 7.03
C ALA A 21 31.13 -4.47 6.61
N SER A 22 31.63 -5.17 5.59
CA SER A 22 32.94 -4.90 4.97
C SER A 22 32.81 -3.67 4.08
N LEU A 23 33.36 -2.55 4.57
CA LEU A 23 33.58 -1.32 3.81
C LEU A 23 34.86 -1.51 2.98
N GLU A 24 34.76 -1.82 1.69
CA GLU A 24 35.89 -1.59 0.78
C GLU A 24 35.51 -1.53 -0.71
N SER A 25 35.99 -0.46 -1.34
CA SER A 25 36.20 -0.24 -2.78
C SER A 25 34.99 0.08 -3.69
N GLN A 26 34.57 1.36 -3.68
CA GLN A 26 33.96 1.99 -4.86
C GLN A 26 35.08 2.53 -5.79
N PRO A 27 35.03 2.32 -7.12
CA PRO A 27 36.04 2.86 -8.03
C PRO A 27 35.92 4.39 -8.19
N LYS A 28 37.08 5.08 -8.20
CA LYS A 28 37.25 6.53 -8.38
C LYS A 28 36.54 7.02 -9.66
N ARG A 29 35.55 7.92 -9.52
CA ARG A 29 35.04 8.72 -10.64
C ARG A 29 36.12 9.69 -11.12
N GLN A 30 36.39 9.70 -12.42
CA GLN A 30 37.25 10.69 -13.06
C GLN A 30 36.55 12.07 -13.11
N PRO A 31 37.31 13.19 -13.00
CA PRO A 31 36.74 14.53 -13.09
C PRO A 31 36.42 14.91 -14.55
N VAL A 32 35.25 15.50 -14.76
CA VAL A 32 34.76 16.03 -16.04
C VAL A 32 35.43 17.39 -16.32
N PRO A 33 35.84 17.71 -17.57
CA PRO A 33 36.51 18.98 -17.87
C PRO A 33 35.57 20.19 -17.83
N THR A 34 36.00 21.20 -17.06
CA THR A 34 35.43 22.55 -16.99
C THR A 34 35.47 23.24 -18.36
N THR A 35 34.31 23.71 -18.84
CA THR A 35 34.25 24.60 -20.02
C THR A 35 33.47 25.88 -19.70
N GLN A 36 34.25 26.96 -19.62
CA GLN A 36 34.04 28.34 -20.08
C GLN A 36 32.87 29.21 -19.55
N ASN A 37 33.30 30.21 -18.76
CA ASN A 37 32.86 31.61 -18.69
C ASN A 37 31.76 32.04 -19.68
N ARG A 38 30.61 32.45 -19.13
CA ARG A 38 29.73 33.44 -19.74
C ARG A 38 29.72 34.68 -18.86
N GLU A 39 29.94 35.84 -19.47
CA GLU A 39 29.91 37.16 -18.84
C GLU A 39 28.54 37.45 -18.21
N PRO A 40 28.48 38.22 -17.10
CA PRO A 40 27.22 38.58 -16.47
C PRO A 40 26.57 39.75 -17.24
N THR A 41 25.58 39.44 -18.09
CA THR A 41 24.62 40.45 -18.56
C THR A 41 23.84 41.02 -17.38
N THR A 42 23.92 42.34 -17.21
CA THR A 42 23.21 43.12 -16.19
C THR A 42 21.70 42.87 -16.27
N PRO A 43 21.01 42.49 -15.17
CA PRO A 43 19.56 42.36 -15.18
C PRO A 43 18.88 43.74 -15.21
N SER A 44 17.94 43.91 -16.14
CA SER A 44 17.13 45.12 -16.33
C SER A 44 16.17 45.35 -15.12
N PRO A 45 15.87 46.60 -14.70
CA PRO A 45 15.24 46.88 -13.40
C PRO A 45 13.72 46.65 -13.29
N HIS A 46 13.07 46.05 -14.28
CA HIS A 46 11.61 46.03 -14.37
C HIS A 46 11.01 44.65 -14.64
N GLN A 47 11.37 43.65 -13.84
CA GLN A 47 10.52 42.46 -13.70
C GLN A 47 9.99 42.39 -12.27
N PRO A 48 8.66 42.42 -12.05
CA PRO A 48 8.11 42.06 -10.76
C PRO A 48 8.55 40.64 -10.48
N SER A 49 9.31 40.47 -9.41
CA SER A 49 9.76 39.19 -8.89
C SER A 49 8.52 38.32 -8.71
N THR A 50 8.30 37.38 -9.63
CA THR A 50 7.35 36.30 -9.44
C THR A 50 7.82 35.58 -8.20
N MET A 51 7.16 35.81 -7.06
CA MET A 51 7.42 35.08 -5.84
C MET A 51 7.28 33.60 -6.18
N ASN A 52 8.42 32.92 -6.24
CA ASN A 52 8.50 31.49 -6.48
C ASN A 52 7.84 30.83 -5.27
N HIS A 53 6.53 30.62 -5.32
CA HIS A 53 5.88 29.80 -4.32
C HIS A 53 6.56 28.44 -4.36
N PRO A 54 7.10 27.94 -3.23
CA PRO A 54 7.75 26.65 -3.21
C PRO A 54 6.75 25.64 -3.75
N ARG A 55 7.15 24.91 -4.81
CA ARG A 55 6.32 23.86 -5.42
C ARG A 55 5.87 22.91 -4.32
N ARG A 56 4.58 22.90 -3.99
CA ARG A 56 4.02 21.99 -3.00
C ARG A 56 4.21 20.56 -3.51
N ILE A 57 4.78 19.70 -2.67
CA ILE A 57 4.94 18.28 -2.98
C ILE A 57 3.53 17.66 -2.96
N PRO A 58 3.05 17.06 -4.07
CA PRO A 58 1.78 16.35 -4.04
C PRO A 58 1.90 15.14 -3.10
N TRP A 59 0.94 14.99 -2.20
CA TRP A 59 0.88 13.89 -1.26
C TRP A 59 -0.56 13.41 -1.09
N SER A 60 -0.71 12.17 -0.66
CA SER A 60 -2.01 11.54 -0.40
C SER A 60 -1.88 10.51 0.71
N VAL A 61 -2.98 10.20 1.38
CA VAL A 61 -3.08 9.08 2.32
C VAL A 61 -3.80 7.94 1.62
N ALA A 62 -3.26 6.73 1.73
CA ALA A 62 -3.96 5.52 1.32
C ALA A 62 -4.87 5.08 2.47
N THR A 63 -6.17 5.02 2.21
CA THR A 63 -7.16 4.51 3.15
C THR A 63 -7.50 3.07 2.74
N PRO A 64 -7.36 2.07 3.63
CA PRO A 64 -7.76 0.69 3.35
C PRO A 64 -9.24 0.57 2.99
N GLU A 65 -9.60 -0.43 2.19
CA GLU A 65 -10.97 -0.63 1.71
C GLU A 65 -11.96 -0.84 2.86
N GLU A 66 -11.56 -1.58 3.89
CA GLU A 66 -12.38 -1.83 5.07
C GLU A 66 -12.81 -0.50 5.71
N VAL A 67 -11.85 0.41 5.89
CA VAL A 67 -12.08 1.74 6.45
C VAL A 67 -12.96 2.58 5.53
N MET A 68 -12.69 2.59 4.22
CA MET A 68 -13.54 3.33 3.27
C MET A 68 -14.99 2.86 3.34
N THR A 69 -15.21 1.54 3.36
CA THR A 69 -16.54 0.94 3.38
C THR A 69 -17.28 1.18 4.70
N GLU A 70 -16.56 1.15 5.83
CA GLU A 70 -17.12 1.45 7.16
C GLU A 70 -17.65 2.88 7.23
N TYR A 71 -16.86 3.88 6.82
CA TYR A 71 -17.28 5.29 6.84
C TYR A 71 -18.44 5.58 5.88
N VAL A 72 -18.52 4.86 4.76
CA VAL A 72 -19.59 5.04 3.77
C VAL A 72 -20.86 4.24 4.14
N GLY A 73 -20.76 3.26 5.03
CA GLY A 73 -21.87 2.38 5.43
C GLY A 73 -22.17 1.29 4.41
N VAL A 74 -21.16 0.79 3.71
CA VAL A 74 -21.27 -0.26 2.69
C VAL A 74 -20.62 -1.54 3.20
N LYS A 75 -21.18 -2.72 2.88
CA LYS A 75 -20.52 -3.98 3.21
C LYS A 75 -19.31 -4.19 2.29
N LEU A 76 -18.18 -4.62 2.86
CA LEU A 76 -16.95 -4.87 2.10
C LEU A 76 -17.14 -5.86 0.94
N ARG A 77 -18.03 -6.85 1.09
CA ARG A 77 -18.41 -7.76 0.00
C ARG A 77 -18.99 -7.00 -1.19
N ASP A 78 -19.90 -6.06 -0.97
CA ASP A 78 -20.58 -5.34 -2.04
C ASP A 78 -19.61 -4.42 -2.78
N TYR A 79 -18.64 -3.85 -2.04
CA TYR A 79 -17.54 -3.08 -2.62
C TYR A 79 -16.75 -3.88 -3.66
N TYR A 80 -16.41 -5.13 -3.37
CA TYR A 80 -15.62 -5.96 -4.31
C TYR A 80 -16.44 -6.58 -5.44
N PHE A 81 -17.74 -6.83 -5.23
CA PHE A 81 -18.58 -7.51 -6.22
C PHE A 81 -19.27 -6.55 -7.20
N ASN A 82 -19.35 -5.26 -6.88
CA ASN A 82 -20.02 -4.28 -7.73
C ASN A 82 -19.09 -3.10 -8.07
N PRO A 83 -18.62 -2.98 -9.32
CA PRO A 83 -17.73 -1.90 -9.74
C PRO A 83 -18.31 -0.49 -9.54
N ALA A 84 -19.64 -0.33 -9.65
CA ALA A 84 -20.29 0.97 -9.40
C ALA A 84 -20.20 1.34 -7.91
N VAL A 85 -20.50 0.37 -7.02
CA VAL A 85 -20.36 0.55 -5.57
C VAL A 85 -18.91 0.83 -5.19
N MET A 86 -17.95 0.14 -5.81
CA MET A 86 -16.52 0.37 -5.60
C MET A 86 -16.14 1.83 -5.89
N MET A 87 -16.57 2.34 -7.05
CA MET A 87 -16.31 3.71 -7.46
C MET A 87 -16.95 4.72 -6.51
N ASP A 88 -18.22 4.53 -6.17
CA ASP A 88 -18.97 5.42 -5.28
C ASP A 88 -18.35 5.49 -3.89
N VAL A 89 -17.93 4.35 -3.33
CA VAL A 89 -17.24 4.29 -2.04
C VAL A 89 -15.91 5.03 -2.09
N GLN A 90 -15.10 4.86 -3.15
CA GLN A 90 -13.81 5.56 -3.26
C GLN A 90 -13.96 7.08 -3.35
N LEU A 91 -14.97 7.57 -4.07
CA LEU A 91 -15.25 9.00 -4.17
C LEU A 91 -15.77 9.55 -2.85
N LYS A 92 -16.82 8.94 -2.30
CA LYS A 92 -17.51 9.42 -1.10
C LYS A 92 -16.64 9.32 0.16
N SER A 93 -15.88 8.23 0.31
CA SER A 93 -14.93 8.12 1.42
C SER A 93 -13.88 9.22 1.37
N SER A 94 -13.40 9.61 0.18
CA SER A 94 -12.44 10.71 0.06
C SER A 94 -13.03 12.05 0.49
N GLU A 95 -14.30 12.30 0.22
CA GLU A 95 -15.01 13.50 0.68
C GLU A 95 -15.13 13.50 2.20
N ILE A 96 -15.60 12.39 2.79
CA ILE A 96 -15.73 12.23 4.24
C ILE A 96 -14.39 12.43 4.94
N MET A 97 -13.32 11.82 4.44
CA MET A 97 -11.98 11.92 5.02
C MET A 97 -11.41 13.34 4.94
N HIS A 98 -11.78 14.10 3.91
CA HIS A 98 -11.43 15.51 3.81
C HIS A 98 -12.20 16.34 4.84
N GLU A 99 -13.51 16.12 4.98
CA GLU A 99 -14.36 16.84 5.93
C GLU A 99 -13.94 16.60 7.38
N LEU A 100 -13.63 15.35 7.74
CA LEU A 100 -13.30 14.97 9.12
C LEU A 100 -11.86 15.29 9.51
N TYR A 101 -10.91 15.15 8.58
CA TYR A 101 -9.48 15.16 8.90
C TYR A 101 -8.65 16.14 8.07
N GLY A 102 -9.25 16.85 7.12
CA GLY A 102 -8.54 17.77 6.21
C GLY A 102 -7.59 17.06 5.24
N LEU A 103 -7.77 15.75 5.01
CA LEU A 103 -6.94 14.98 4.10
C LEU A 103 -7.11 15.46 2.64
N PRO A 104 -6.08 15.37 1.79
CA PRO A 104 -6.21 15.71 0.38
C PRO A 104 -7.28 14.85 -0.30
N VAL A 105 -8.23 15.50 -0.97
CA VAL A 105 -9.26 14.80 -1.74
C VAL A 105 -8.59 14.04 -2.89
N ARG A 106 -8.78 12.73 -2.91
CA ARG A 106 -8.32 11.85 -3.97
C ARG A 106 -9.16 12.13 -5.22
N LYS A 107 -8.48 12.37 -6.34
CA LYS A 107 -9.12 12.67 -7.64
C LYS A 107 -9.13 11.49 -8.61
N SER A 108 -8.76 10.31 -8.11
CA SER A 108 -8.65 9.10 -8.93
C SER A 108 -9.36 7.96 -8.23
N VAL A 109 -10.09 7.19 -9.02
CA VAL A 109 -10.59 5.88 -8.66
C VAL A 109 -9.75 4.81 -9.35
N GLY A 110 -9.66 3.63 -8.75
CA GLY A 110 -8.95 2.50 -9.34
C GLY A 110 -9.66 1.20 -9.01
N ALA A 111 -9.54 0.20 -9.86
CA ALA A 111 -9.94 -1.15 -9.48
C ALA A 111 -9.06 -1.59 -8.31
N SER A 112 -9.69 -1.87 -7.16
CA SER A 112 -9.00 -2.46 -6.02
C SER A 112 -9.22 -3.96 -6.04
N PHE A 113 -8.11 -4.67 -6.10
CA PHE A 113 -8.04 -6.12 -5.98
C PHE A 113 -6.99 -6.43 -4.92
N THR A 114 -7.46 -6.72 -3.71
CA THR A 114 -6.60 -7.26 -2.66
C THR A 114 -6.17 -8.68 -3.02
N SER A 115 -5.09 -9.16 -2.40
CA SER A 115 -4.55 -10.51 -2.66
C SER A 115 -5.60 -11.62 -2.51
N TYR A 116 -6.62 -11.41 -1.67
CA TYR A 116 -7.76 -12.32 -1.48
C TYR A 116 -8.61 -12.47 -2.75
N ILE A 117 -8.87 -11.39 -3.48
CA ILE A 117 -9.71 -11.40 -4.68
C ILE A 117 -9.00 -12.15 -5.81
N CYS A 118 -7.70 -11.94 -5.99
CA CYS A 118 -6.92 -12.63 -7.01
C CYS A 118 -6.92 -14.15 -6.80
N ALA A 119 -6.86 -14.60 -5.54
CA ALA A 119 -6.95 -16.01 -5.19
C ALA A 119 -8.29 -16.63 -5.60
N SER A 120 -9.40 -15.86 -5.58
CA SER A 120 -10.71 -16.36 -5.99
C SER A 120 -10.79 -16.72 -7.48
N ALA A 121 -10.02 -16.01 -8.32
CA ALA A 121 -9.92 -16.34 -9.74
C ALA A 121 -9.29 -17.72 -9.98
N LEU A 122 -8.52 -18.23 -9.01
CA LEU A 122 -7.91 -19.56 -9.03
C LEU A 122 -8.81 -20.64 -8.41
N GLY A 123 -10.07 -20.32 -8.09
CA GLY A 123 -11.04 -21.26 -7.50
C GLY A 123 -11.02 -21.33 -5.98
N LEU A 124 -10.30 -20.44 -5.29
CA LEU A 124 -10.32 -20.36 -3.82
C LEU A 124 -11.55 -19.60 -3.34
N GLU A 125 -12.30 -20.19 -2.42
CA GLU A 125 -13.46 -19.53 -1.83
C GLU A 125 -13.04 -18.48 -0.81
N VAL A 126 -13.56 -17.25 -0.96
CA VAL A 126 -13.31 -16.12 -0.07
C VAL A 126 -14.56 -15.86 0.78
N HIS A 127 -14.35 -15.83 2.09
CA HIS A 127 -15.33 -15.47 3.09
C HIS A 127 -15.14 -14.00 3.51
N PHE A 128 -16.25 -13.25 3.59
CA PHE A 128 -16.29 -11.84 4.00
C PHE A 128 -16.99 -11.74 5.36
N PRO A 129 -16.27 -11.88 6.48
CA PRO A 129 -16.85 -11.67 7.81
C PRO A 129 -17.26 -10.21 8.00
N GLU A 130 -18.25 -9.95 8.85
CA GLU A 130 -18.75 -8.57 9.08
C GLU A 130 -17.73 -7.69 9.82
N ASP A 131 -17.02 -8.25 10.81
CA ASP A 131 -16.11 -7.49 11.69
C ASP A 131 -14.62 -7.81 11.48
N ASN A 132 -14.25 -8.35 10.32
CA ASN A 132 -12.85 -8.72 10.05
C ASN A 132 -12.51 -8.62 8.55
N CYS A 133 -11.22 -8.70 8.23
CA CYS A 133 -10.76 -8.70 6.85
C CYS A 133 -11.24 -9.95 6.08
N PRO A 134 -11.30 -9.87 4.73
CA PRO A 134 -11.58 -11.03 3.90
C PRO A 134 -10.57 -12.14 4.18
N GLN A 135 -11.08 -13.37 4.27
CA GLN A 135 -10.25 -14.54 4.55
C GLN A 135 -10.67 -15.70 3.65
N TRP A 136 -9.76 -16.62 3.40
CA TRP A 136 -10.13 -17.85 2.70
C TRP A 136 -11.02 -18.71 3.58
N ALA A 137 -12.05 -19.34 3.00
CA ALA A 137 -12.97 -20.20 3.74
C ALA A 137 -12.27 -21.42 4.37
N ARG A 138 -11.12 -21.81 3.81
CA ARG A 138 -10.25 -22.89 4.28
C ARG A 138 -8.79 -22.53 4.01
N HIS A 139 -7.86 -23.28 4.61
CA HIS A 139 -6.45 -23.16 4.28
C HIS A 139 -6.28 -23.36 2.76
N PRO A 140 -5.67 -22.42 2.03
CA PRO A 140 -5.72 -22.40 0.57
C PRO A 140 -4.94 -23.56 -0.06
N MET A 141 -3.89 -24.02 0.62
CA MET A 141 -3.13 -25.22 0.26
C MET A 141 -2.66 -25.91 1.54
N GLY A 142 -3.19 -27.09 1.83
CA GLY A 142 -2.73 -27.95 2.92
C GLY A 142 -1.63 -28.92 2.47
N ARG A 143 -1.57 -29.23 1.18
CA ARG A 143 -0.64 -30.18 0.57
C ARG A 143 -0.25 -29.75 -0.85
N ILE A 144 0.88 -30.25 -1.34
CA ILE A 144 1.42 -29.86 -2.65
C ILE A 144 0.56 -30.33 -3.83
N ASP A 145 -0.14 -31.47 -3.68
CA ASP A 145 -1.04 -32.05 -4.68
C ASP A 145 -2.31 -31.20 -4.92
N GLU A 146 -2.63 -30.28 -4.01
CA GLU A 146 -3.77 -29.36 -4.17
C GLU A 146 -3.50 -28.26 -5.20
N VAL A 147 -2.23 -28.03 -5.57
CA VAL A 147 -1.84 -27.05 -6.60
C VAL A 147 -2.43 -27.41 -7.97
N ASP A 148 -2.50 -28.70 -8.28
CA ASP A 148 -3.05 -29.20 -9.56
C ASP A 148 -4.55 -28.92 -9.71
N GLY A 149 -5.25 -28.64 -8.59
CA GLY A 149 -6.66 -28.30 -8.56
C GLY A 149 -6.97 -26.81 -8.76
N LEU A 150 -5.96 -25.94 -8.89
CA LEU A 150 -6.17 -24.51 -9.13
C LEU A 150 -6.74 -24.28 -10.53
N ALA A 151 -7.75 -23.42 -10.61
CA ALA A 151 -8.33 -23.04 -11.88
C ALA A 151 -7.35 -22.19 -12.69
N VAL A 152 -7.22 -22.48 -13.98
CA VAL A 152 -6.58 -21.57 -14.95
C VAL A 152 -7.69 -20.64 -15.48
N PRO A 153 -7.62 -19.32 -15.22
CA PRO A 153 -8.59 -18.40 -15.79
C PRO A 153 -8.49 -18.43 -17.32
N LYS A 154 -9.63 -18.61 -17.98
CA LYS A 154 -9.67 -18.81 -19.44
C LYS A 154 -9.39 -17.54 -20.25
N ASP A 155 -9.45 -16.38 -19.59
CA ASP A 155 -9.47 -15.05 -20.21
C ASP A 155 -8.40 -14.10 -19.64
N LEU A 156 -7.30 -14.63 -19.09
CA LEU A 156 -6.13 -13.83 -18.65
C LEU A 156 -5.20 -13.46 -19.82
#